data_AF-G0HST7-F1
#
_entry.id   AF-G0HST7-F1
#
_cell.length_a   1.000
_cell.length_b   1.000
_cell.length_c   1.000
_cell.angle_alpha   90.00
_cell.angle_beta   90.00
_cell.angle_gamma   90.00
#
_symmetry.space_group_name_H-M   'P 1'
#
loop_
_entity.id
_entity.type
_entity.pdbx_description
1 polymer ?
#
loop_
_entity_poly.entity_id
_entity_poly.type
_entity_poly.pdbx_seq_one_letter_code
_entity_poly.pdbx_strand_id
1 'polypeptide(L)'
;MTTSSPSSRLQKGFLKYQHVFVFLAPLLFVVGVYTAAPTPADAGTGYWFEYWWLCIAFVTGATIVNTVGISGSALFVPFLIFIFPLLAGETLTPETLVKVGLISESFGLSSSALAFIQYGLVDRRLALSLVLGSVPFVIAGALLSFVIPEPLFHALLGIALLAASYLLFKADLGHEEPGAAGDSDPEVSADGGDATLPDDDNKLGPAGVETADDGAVTRVDRDGNDYGYTRGGYLERFANYSIGGVFQGLAGFGVGELGIISMLRTEVPVRVAIGTNHIVVATTAVLASLVHVFGGGLVPGAHSIDLASTPWNMVVWTVPATVTGGQIAPYVSTALDTGTIKKFVGGLFAVIAVALFLMATGGV
;
A
#
# COMPACT_ATOMS: atom_id res chain seq x y z
N MET A 1 -22.48 -26.67 -18.51
CA MET A 1 -22.82 -25.84 -17.34
C MET A 1 -22.45 -26.59 -16.08
N THR A 2 -21.22 -26.42 -15.60
CA THR A 2 -20.76 -26.92 -14.30
C THR A 2 -21.40 -26.07 -13.21
N THR A 3 -22.17 -26.69 -12.32
CA THR A 3 -22.82 -25.98 -11.22
C THR A 3 -21.77 -25.41 -10.27
N SER A 4 -21.77 -24.08 -10.10
CA SER A 4 -20.84 -23.38 -9.19
C SER A 4 -20.95 -23.89 -7.76
N SER A 5 -19.79 -24.18 -7.16
CA SER A 5 -19.71 -24.68 -5.79
C SER A 5 -20.28 -23.65 -4.79
N PRO A 6 -20.79 -24.08 -3.62
CA PRO A 6 -21.27 -23.15 -2.60
C PRO A 6 -20.20 -22.11 -2.18
N SER A 7 -18.94 -22.55 -2.08
CA SER A 7 -17.79 -21.69 -1.78
C SER A 7 -17.62 -20.58 -2.82
N SER A 8 -17.82 -20.89 -4.10
CA SER A 8 -17.64 -19.90 -5.13
C SER A 8 -18.80 -18.91 -5.28
N ARG A 9 -20.03 -19.36 -5.00
CA ARG A 9 -21.18 -18.46 -4.85
C ARG A 9 -20.99 -17.49 -3.68
N LEU A 10 -20.44 -17.96 -2.57
CA LEU A 10 -20.10 -17.11 -1.42
C LEU A 10 -19.01 -16.10 -1.76
N GLN A 11 -17.93 -16.52 -2.41
CA GLN A 11 -16.84 -15.64 -2.84
C GLN A 11 -17.34 -14.56 -3.80
N LYS A 12 -18.12 -14.94 -4.82
CA LYS A 12 -18.71 -13.99 -5.78
C LYS A 12 -19.67 -13.01 -5.09
N GLY A 13 -20.47 -13.50 -4.16
CA GLY A 13 -21.34 -12.68 -3.31
C GLY A 13 -20.55 -11.67 -2.47
N PHE A 14 -19.49 -12.12 -1.80
CA PHE A 14 -18.61 -11.25 -1.01
C PHE A 14 -18.00 -10.13 -1.86
N LEU A 15 -17.43 -10.48 -3.03
CA LEU A 15 -16.85 -9.48 -3.93
C LEU A 15 -17.89 -8.49 -4.47
N LYS A 16 -19.13 -8.93 -4.68
CA LYS A 16 -20.23 -8.05 -5.12
C LYS A 16 -20.60 -7.02 -4.07
N TYR A 17 -20.59 -7.40 -2.79
CA TYR A 17 -20.97 -6.53 -1.66
C TYR A 17 -19.78 -6.02 -0.86
N GLN A 18 -18.57 -6.06 -1.44
CA GLN A 18 -17.35 -5.75 -0.70
C GLN A 18 -17.37 -4.36 -0.06
N HIS A 19 -17.98 -3.37 -0.72
CA HIS A 19 -18.07 -2.00 -0.22
C HIS A 19 -18.77 -1.94 1.15
N VAL A 20 -19.76 -2.80 1.40
CA VAL A 20 -20.44 -2.86 2.69
C VAL A 20 -19.47 -3.27 3.78
N PHE A 21 -18.67 -4.31 3.55
CA PHE A 21 -17.67 -4.79 4.51
C PHE A 21 -16.53 -3.79 4.69
N VAL A 22 -16.07 -3.21 3.59
CA VAL A 22 -14.99 -2.21 3.57
C VAL A 22 -15.38 -0.96 4.37
N PHE A 23 -16.61 -0.45 4.21
CA PHE A 23 -17.06 0.74 4.95
C PHE A 23 -17.61 0.43 6.35
N LEU A 24 -17.97 -0.82 6.63
CA LEU A 24 -18.28 -1.25 7.99
C LEU A 24 -17.04 -1.23 8.89
N ALA A 25 -15.87 -1.62 8.38
CA ALA A 25 -14.63 -1.63 9.14
C ALA A 25 -14.23 -0.27 9.76
N PRO A 26 -14.13 0.86 9.02
CA PRO A 26 -13.81 2.15 9.60
C PRO A 26 -14.93 2.66 10.53
N LEU A 27 -16.20 2.31 10.27
CA LEU A 27 -17.31 2.66 11.16
C LEU A 27 -17.16 1.95 12.52
N LEU A 28 -16.90 0.64 12.50
CA LEU A 28 -16.66 -0.13 13.73
C LEU A 28 -15.41 0.34 14.45
N PHE A 29 -14.35 0.70 13.71
CA PHE A 29 -13.14 1.30 14.28
C PHE A 29 -13.47 2.61 15.01
N VAL A 30 -14.16 3.56 14.36
CA VAL A 30 -14.53 4.84 14.98
C VAL A 30 -15.42 4.64 16.20
N VAL A 31 -16.43 3.76 16.13
CA VAL A 31 -17.28 3.44 17.28
C VAL A 31 -16.47 2.82 18.43
N GLY A 32 -15.58 1.88 18.12
CA GLY A 32 -14.70 1.25 19.11
C GLY A 32 -13.76 2.25 19.77
N VAL A 33 -13.13 3.12 18.98
CA VAL A 33 -12.25 4.18 19.49
C VAL A 33 -13.03 5.15 20.37
N TYR A 34 -14.18 5.63 19.91
CA TYR A 34 -14.99 6.58 20.67
C TYR A 34 -15.49 6.02 22.02
N THR A 35 -15.72 4.71 22.11
CA THR A 35 -16.32 4.07 23.30
C THR A 35 -15.30 3.46 24.26
N ALA A 36 -14.11 3.06 23.77
CA ALA A 36 -13.18 2.26 24.55
C ALA A 36 -11.72 2.72 24.48
N ALA A 37 -11.37 3.70 23.64
CA ALA A 37 -9.99 4.16 23.57
C ALA A 37 -9.58 4.92 24.84
N PRO A 38 -8.33 4.77 25.30
CA PRO A 38 -7.78 5.61 26.35
C PRO A 38 -7.62 7.04 25.83
N THR A 39 -8.48 7.95 26.29
CA THR A 39 -8.43 9.38 25.95
C THR A 39 -8.08 10.23 27.17
N PRO A 40 -7.61 11.48 26.98
CA PRO A 40 -7.50 12.45 28.08
C PRO A 40 -8.80 12.58 28.87
N ALA A 41 -8.70 12.87 30.17
CA ALA A 41 -9.85 12.93 31.08
C ALA A 41 -10.87 14.04 30.73
N ASP A 42 -10.43 15.05 29.97
CA ASP A 42 -11.18 16.20 29.49
C ASP A 42 -11.55 16.10 28.00
N ALA A 43 -11.43 14.91 27.40
CA ALA A 43 -11.77 14.67 26.00
C ALA A 43 -13.27 14.91 25.71
N GLY A 44 -13.59 16.13 25.31
CA GLY A 44 -14.92 16.54 24.83
C GLY A 44 -15.02 16.55 23.30
N THR A 45 -16.07 17.20 22.79
CA THR A 45 -16.25 17.39 21.33
C THR A 45 -15.06 18.11 20.69
N GLY A 46 -14.44 19.07 21.39
CA GLY A 46 -13.28 19.81 20.88
C GLY A 46 -12.11 18.89 20.51
N TYR A 47 -11.79 17.92 21.36
CA TYR A 47 -10.73 16.92 21.13
C TYR A 47 -10.97 16.15 19.82
N TRP A 48 -12.17 15.59 19.66
CA TRP A 48 -12.48 14.75 18.49
C TRP A 48 -12.51 15.51 17.17
N PHE A 49 -12.84 16.80 17.19
CA PHE A 49 -12.94 17.62 15.99
C PHE A 49 -11.70 18.47 15.73
N GLU A 50 -10.69 18.46 16.58
CA GLU A 50 -9.46 19.25 16.43
C GLU A 50 -8.78 19.03 15.07
N TYR A 51 -8.73 17.76 14.63
CA TYR A 51 -8.02 17.35 13.41
C TYR A 51 -8.94 16.85 12.29
N TRP A 52 -10.19 17.31 12.24
CA TRP A 52 -11.17 16.88 11.23
C TRP A 52 -10.70 17.09 9.78
N TRP A 53 -9.93 18.16 9.55
CA TRP A 53 -9.40 18.55 8.24
C TRP A 53 -8.37 17.54 7.69
N LEU A 54 -7.77 16.70 8.54
CA LEU A 54 -6.95 15.57 8.09
C LEU A 54 -7.72 14.63 7.18
N CYS A 55 -9.03 14.52 7.34
CA CYS A 55 -9.89 13.72 6.47
C CYS A 55 -9.71 14.11 4.99
N ILE A 56 -9.72 15.41 4.68
CA ILE A 56 -9.60 15.90 3.28
C ILE A 56 -8.23 15.56 2.71
N ALA A 57 -7.17 15.83 3.48
CA ALA A 57 -5.80 15.56 3.07
C ALA A 57 -5.56 14.05 2.87
N PHE A 58 -6.06 13.22 3.78
CA PHE A 58 -5.86 11.77 3.73
C PHE A 58 -6.73 11.09 2.66
N VAL A 59 -7.96 11.54 2.38
CA VAL A 59 -8.75 11.03 1.24
C VAL A 59 -7.99 11.33 -0.06
N THR A 60 -7.54 12.57 -0.21
CA THR A 60 -6.82 13.02 -1.41
C THR A 60 -5.52 12.24 -1.58
N GLY A 61 -4.70 12.20 -0.53
CA GLY A 61 -3.43 11.48 -0.54
C GLY A 61 -3.60 9.98 -0.77
N ALA A 62 -4.56 9.33 -0.08
CA ALA A 62 -4.86 7.91 -0.27
C ALA A 62 -5.31 7.62 -1.70
N THR A 63 -6.12 8.50 -2.30
CA THR A 63 -6.54 8.33 -3.69
C THR A 63 -5.33 8.37 -4.63
N ILE A 64 -4.42 9.34 -4.44
CA ILE A 64 -3.22 9.50 -5.28
C ILE A 64 -2.28 8.29 -5.15
N VAL A 65 -1.89 7.92 -3.93
CA VAL A 65 -0.90 6.87 -3.67
C VAL A 65 -1.42 5.47 -4.04
N ASN A 66 -2.69 5.17 -3.72
CA ASN A 66 -3.29 3.89 -4.09
C ASN A 66 -3.52 3.79 -5.61
N THR A 67 -3.68 4.91 -6.32
CA THR A 67 -3.78 4.92 -7.79
C THR A 67 -2.50 4.40 -8.43
N VAL A 68 -1.34 4.74 -7.87
CA VAL A 68 -0.03 4.27 -8.37
C VAL A 68 0.50 3.06 -7.62
N GLY A 69 -0.24 2.52 -6.66
CA GLY A 69 0.14 1.38 -5.82
C GLY A 69 1.32 1.63 -4.89
N ILE A 70 1.66 2.89 -4.63
CA ILE A 70 2.69 3.29 -3.66
C ILE A 70 2.07 3.27 -2.25
N SER A 71 2.88 3.04 -1.21
CA SER A 71 2.35 3.07 0.17
C SER A 71 1.84 4.47 0.53
N GLY A 72 0.71 4.53 1.24
CA GLY A 72 0.10 5.80 1.61
C GLY A 72 0.92 6.62 2.62
N SER A 73 1.64 5.93 3.50
CA SER A 73 2.55 6.57 4.47
C SER A 73 3.67 7.36 3.78
N ALA A 74 4.06 6.98 2.56
CA ALA A 74 5.06 7.71 1.79
C ALA A 74 4.63 9.15 1.45
N LEU A 75 3.32 9.43 1.37
CA LEU A 75 2.78 10.80 1.21
C LEU A 75 2.24 11.38 2.53
N PHE A 76 1.72 10.55 3.44
CA PHE A 76 1.19 11.02 4.71
C PHE A 76 2.27 11.46 5.70
N VAL A 77 3.34 10.69 5.90
CA VAL A 77 4.42 11.05 6.83
C VAL A 77 5.00 12.41 6.48
N PRO A 78 5.34 12.71 5.21
CA PRO A 78 5.85 14.02 4.88
C PRO A 78 4.82 15.15 4.98
N PHE A 79 3.57 14.90 4.63
CA PHE A 79 2.50 15.85 4.87
C PHE A 79 2.42 16.22 6.35
N LEU A 80 2.49 15.22 7.23
CA LEU A 80 2.47 15.40 8.68
C LEU A 80 3.75 16.05 9.24
N ILE A 81 4.89 15.96 8.54
CA ILE A 81 6.14 16.64 8.94
C ILE A 81 6.15 18.12 8.50
N PHE A 82 5.72 18.42 7.26
CA PHE A 82 5.92 19.76 6.68
C PHE A 82 4.67 20.62 6.64
N ILE A 83 3.51 20.02 6.38
CA ILE A 83 2.27 20.78 6.17
C ILE A 83 1.47 20.85 7.47
N PHE A 84 1.40 19.75 8.21
CA PHE A 84 0.67 19.71 9.48
C PHE A 84 1.12 20.79 10.46
N PRO A 85 2.44 21.03 10.72
CA PRO A 85 2.83 22.06 11.69
C PRO A 85 2.45 23.48 11.26
N LEU A 86 2.37 23.74 9.95
CA LEU A 86 1.94 25.04 9.43
C LEU A 86 0.45 25.31 9.67
N LEU A 87 -0.36 24.25 9.71
CA LEU A 87 -1.82 24.34 9.89
C LEU A 87 -2.24 24.16 11.36
N ALA A 88 -1.60 23.24 12.08
CA ALA A 88 -1.89 22.89 13.46
C ALA A 88 -1.17 23.80 14.47
N GLY A 89 -0.04 24.41 14.09
CA GLY A 89 0.79 25.20 15.00
C GLY A 89 1.65 24.38 15.96
N GLU A 90 1.72 23.05 15.78
CA GLU A 90 2.55 22.14 16.57
C GLU A 90 3.18 21.05 15.71
N THR A 91 4.30 20.47 16.18
CA THR A 91 5.01 19.38 15.51
C THR A 91 4.65 18.04 16.13
N LEU A 92 4.66 16.99 15.31
CA LEU A 92 4.44 15.62 15.76
C LEU A 92 5.79 14.94 15.99
N THR A 93 5.85 14.10 17.02
CA THR A 93 7.02 13.24 17.25
C THR A 93 7.12 12.15 16.17
N PRO A 94 8.33 11.62 15.88
CA PRO A 94 8.50 10.52 14.93
C PRO A 94 7.60 9.31 15.22
N GLU A 95 7.44 8.97 16.49
CA GLU A 95 6.57 7.89 16.95
C GLU A 95 5.10 8.14 16.55
N THR A 96 4.60 9.36 16.75
CA THR A 96 3.23 9.73 16.40
C THR A 96 3.01 9.70 14.89
N LEU A 97 3.99 10.17 14.10
CA LEU A 97 3.97 10.09 12.64
C LEU A 97 3.83 8.66 12.14
N VAL A 98 4.66 7.75 12.69
CA VAL A 98 4.63 6.32 12.34
C VAL A 98 3.29 5.68 12.74
N LYS A 99 2.75 5.97 13.93
CA LYS A 99 1.45 5.45 14.38
C LYS A 99 0.30 5.86 13.47
N VAL A 100 0.17 7.17 13.21
CA VAL A 100 -0.89 7.69 12.33
C VAL A 100 -0.73 7.10 10.93
N GLY A 101 0.50 7.06 10.41
CA GLY A 101 0.83 6.46 9.13
C GLY A 101 0.38 4.99 9.04
N LEU A 102 0.93 4.12 9.90
CA LEU A 102 0.69 2.67 9.88
C LEU A 102 -0.78 2.29 10.12
N ILE A 103 -1.47 2.94 11.07
CA ILE A 103 -2.89 2.67 11.32
C ILE A 103 -3.71 3.04 10.08
N SER A 104 -3.52 4.27 9.56
CA SER A 104 -4.29 4.76 8.41
C SER A 104 -3.99 3.95 7.15
N GLU A 105 -2.73 3.58 6.94
CA GLU A 105 -2.28 2.75 5.84
C GLU A 105 -2.86 1.34 5.91
N SER A 106 -2.82 0.69 7.07
CA SER A 106 -3.36 -0.67 7.25
C SER A 106 -4.82 -0.77 6.80
N PHE A 107 -5.64 0.22 7.15
CA PHE A 107 -7.04 0.29 6.69
C PHE A 107 -7.16 0.69 5.21
N GLY A 108 -6.43 1.72 4.77
CA GLY A 108 -6.51 2.24 3.41
C GLY A 108 -6.05 1.26 2.34
N LEU A 109 -4.92 0.59 2.57
CA LEU A 109 -4.34 -0.37 1.64
C LEU A 109 -5.10 -1.70 1.67
N SER A 110 -5.65 -2.10 2.82
CA SER A 110 -6.58 -3.26 2.88
C SER A 110 -7.85 -3.00 2.08
N SER A 111 -8.41 -1.79 2.19
CA SER A 111 -9.53 -1.33 1.37
C SER A 111 -9.18 -1.40 -0.12
N SER A 112 -8.07 -0.79 -0.53
CA SER A 112 -7.61 -0.80 -1.92
C SER A 112 -7.34 -2.22 -2.44
N ALA A 113 -6.69 -3.08 -1.64
CA ALA A 113 -6.42 -4.47 -2.00
C ALA A 113 -7.71 -5.24 -2.32
N LEU A 114 -8.77 -5.08 -1.53
CA LEU A 114 -10.08 -5.69 -1.81
C LEU A 114 -10.70 -5.12 -3.10
N ALA A 115 -10.55 -3.82 -3.34
CA ALA A 115 -10.98 -3.19 -4.59
C ALA A 115 -10.27 -3.80 -5.80
N PHE A 116 -8.93 -3.85 -5.81
CA PHE A 116 -8.15 -4.44 -6.90
C PHE A 116 -8.40 -5.94 -7.10
N ILE A 117 -8.69 -6.69 -6.03
CA ILE A 117 -9.11 -8.10 -6.13
C ILE A 117 -10.40 -8.22 -6.93
N GLN A 118 -11.39 -7.35 -6.69
CA GLN A 118 -12.66 -7.35 -7.41
C GLN A 118 -12.48 -6.98 -8.89
N TYR A 119 -11.51 -6.12 -9.21
CA TYR A 119 -11.13 -5.77 -10.59
C TYR A 119 -10.39 -6.90 -11.32
N GLY A 120 -9.94 -7.96 -10.64
CA GLY A 120 -9.20 -9.05 -11.28
C GLY A 120 -7.73 -8.74 -11.55
N LEU A 121 -7.18 -7.67 -10.96
CA LEU A 121 -5.81 -7.19 -11.21
C LEU A 121 -4.76 -7.79 -10.26
N VAL A 122 -5.12 -8.75 -9.41
CA VAL A 122 -4.22 -9.24 -8.35
C VAL A 122 -3.71 -10.65 -8.58
N ASP A 123 -2.39 -10.83 -8.66
CA ASP A 123 -1.73 -12.14 -8.60
C ASP A 123 -1.50 -12.58 -7.17
N ARG A 124 -2.43 -13.40 -6.65
CA ARG A 124 -2.38 -13.92 -5.28
C ARG A 124 -1.19 -14.86 -5.04
N ARG A 125 -0.74 -15.60 -6.06
CA ARG A 125 0.41 -16.51 -5.91
C ARG A 125 1.70 -15.70 -5.77
N LEU A 126 1.85 -14.69 -6.63
CA LEU A 126 2.96 -13.75 -6.56
C LEU A 126 2.92 -12.98 -5.23
N ALA A 127 1.78 -12.35 -4.87
CA ALA A 127 1.62 -11.63 -3.61
C ALA A 127 2.00 -12.47 -2.39
N LEU A 128 1.54 -13.72 -2.31
CA LEU A 128 1.86 -14.61 -1.20
C LEU A 128 3.38 -14.85 -1.07
N SER A 129 4.06 -15.11 -2.19
CA SER A 129 5.52 -15.32 -2.18
C SER A 129 6.29 -14.08 -1.68
N LEU A 130 5.81 -12.88 -2.04
CA LEU A 130 6.42 -11.61 -1.68
C LEU A 130 6.14 -11.25 -0.21
N VAL A 131 4.93 -11.50 0.28
CA VAL A 131 4.59 -11.37 1.70
C VAL A 131 5.47 -12.30 2.52
N LEU A 132 5.52 -13.60 2.21
CA LEU A 132 6.32 -14.56 2.97
C LEU A 132 7.81 -14.20 2.98
N GLY A 133 8.34 -13.71 1.86
CA GLY A 133 9.72 -13.24 1.78
C GLY A 133 10.00 -11.98 2.60
N SER A 134 9.04 -11.05 2.71
CA SER A 134 9.22 -9.76 3.39
C SER A 134 8.94 -9.81 4.91
N VAL A 135 8.07 -10.71 5.38
CA VAL A 135 7.68 -10.87 6.80
C VAL A 135 8.85 -10.78 7.80
N PRO A 136 9.94 -11.56 7.67
CA PRO A 136 11.02 -11.50 8.66
C PRO A 136 11.70 -10.13 8.71
N PHE A 137 11.79 -9.44 7.57
CA PHE A 137 12.41 -8.12 7.46
C PHE A 137 11.51 -7.02 8.00
N VAL A 138 10.19 -7.14 7.80
CA VAL A 138 9.20 -6.24 8.41
C VAL A 138 9.25 -6.34 9.93
N ILE A 139 9.27 -7.56 10.48
CA ILE A 139 9.39 -7.76 11.92
C ILE A 139 10.72 -7.20 12.43
N ALA A 140 11.83 -7.50 11.74
CA ALA A 140 13.14 -7.00 12.13
C ALA A 140 13.21 -5.46 12.11
N GLY A 141 12.68 -4.82 11.07
CA GLY A 141 12.61 -3.36 10.95
C GLY A 141 11.77 -2.72 12.05
N ALA A 142 10.61 -3.31 12.37
CA ALA A 142 9.75 -2.83 13.44
C ALA A 142 10.40 -2.97 14.82
N LEU A 143 11.05 -4.11 15.12
CA LEU A 143 11.79 -4.29 16.37
C LEU A 143 13.00 -3.34 16.46
N LEU A 144 13.67 -3.09 15.34
CA LEU A 144 14.80 -2.17 15.25
C LEU A 144 14.39 -0.72 15.55
N SER A 145 13.16 -0.34 15.21
CA SER A 145 12.64 1.01 15.50
C SER A 145 12.64 1.36 16.99
N PHE A 146 12.55 0.37 17.88
CA PHE A 146 12.50 0.59 19.32
C PHE A 146 13.86 0.93 19.96
N VAL A 147 14.96 0.69 19.25
CA VAL A 147 16.32 0.85 19.77
C VAL A 147 17.12 1.93 19.04
N ILE A 148 16.63 2.41 17.89
CA ILE A 148 17.32 3.42 17.09
C ILE A 148 17.10 4.83 17.67
N PRO A 149 18.16 5.62 17.89
CA PRO A 149 18.04 7.02 18.27
C PRO A 149 17.36 7.87 17.18
N GLU A 150 16.60 8.89 17.59
CA GLU A 150 15.84 9.77 16.69
C GLU A 150 16.65 10.35 15.51
N PRO A 151 17.89 10.87 15.68
CA PRO A 151 18.66 11.38 14.53
C PRO A 151 18.98 10.30 13.49
N LEU A 152 19.23 9.07 13.94
CA LEU A 152 19.47 7.93 13.07
C LEU A 152 18.17 7.49 12.38
N PHE A 153 17.04 7.56 13.07
CA PHE A 153 15.73 7.30 12.48
C PHE A 153 15.45 8.27 11.31
N HIS A 154 15.61 9.58 11.54
CA HIS A 154 15.44 10.61 10.49
C HIS A 154 16.40 10.41 9.33
N ALA A 155 17.66 10.09 9.60
CA ALA A 155 18.65 9.82 8.54
C ALA A 155 18.26 8.59 7.69
N LEU A 156 17.83 7.49 8.32
CA LEU A 156 17.38 6.29 7.61
C LEU A 156 16.12 6.56 6.77
N LEU A 157 15.19 7.35 7.32
CA LEU A 157 13.99 7.79 6.62
C LEU A 157 14.34 8.63 5.38
N GLY A 158 15.28 9.57 5.53
CA GLY A 158 15.80 10.40 4.43
C GLY A 158 16.46 9.56 3.34
N ILE A 159 17.27 8.57 3.71
CA ILE A 159 17.89 7.63 2.76
C ILE A 159 16.82 6.83 2.01
N ALA A 160 15.81 6.33 2.72
CA ALA A 160 14.72 5.55 2.12
C ALA A 160 13.94 6.38 1.08
N LEU A 161 13.58 7.61 1.42
CA LEU A 161 12.85 8.51 0.52
C LEU A 161 13.71 8.97 -0.65
N LEU A 162 15.01 9.21 -0.45
CA LEU A 162 15.92 9.55 -1.54
C LEU A 162 16.05 8.38 -2.52
N ALA A 163 16.21 7.15 -2.00
CA ALA A 163 16.27 5.95 -2.81
C ALA A 163 14.95 5.72 -3.56
N ALA A 164 13.80 5.84 -2.89
CA ALA A 164 12.48 5.74 -3.51
C ALA A 164 12.28 6.80 -4.61
N SER A 165 12.67 8.06 -4.36
CA SER A 165 12.64 9.14 -5.35
C SER A 165 13.46 8.79 -6.58
N TYR A 166 14.73 8.43 -6.39
CA TYR A 166 15.65 8.08 -7.46
C TYR A 166 15.13 6.91 -8.30
N LEU A 167 14.68 5.84 -7.64
CA LEU A 167 14.17 4.67 -8.34
C LEU A 167 12.85 4.96 -9.06
N LEU A 168 11.96 5.77 -8.49
CA LEU A 168 10.71 6.17 -9.12
C LEU A 168 11.00 6.99 -10.39
N PHE A 169 11.97 7.92 -10.36
CA PHE A 169 12.41 8.65 -11.55
C PHE A 169 13.00 7.73 -12.63
N LYS A 170 13.66 6.65 -12.25
CA LYS A 170 14.26 5.68 -13.17
C LYS A 170 13.27 4.65 -13.71
N ALA A 171 12.22 4.29 -12.97
CA ALA A 171 11.26 3.25 -13.35
C ALA A 171 10.39 3.70 -14.51
N ASP A 172 10.25 2.90 -15.56
CA ASP A 172 9.26 3.19 -16.59
C ASP A 172 7.88 2.76 -16.09
N LEU A 173 6.98 3.73 -15.92
CA LEU A 173 5.60 3.53 -15.48
C LEU A 173 4.61 3.88 -16.60
N GLY A 174 5.10 4.05 -17.84
CA GLY A 174 4.24 4.24 -19.00
C GLY A 174 3.19 3.14 -19.05
N HIS A 175 1.93 3.52 -19.25
CA HIS A 175 0.86 2.56 -19.46
C HIS A 175 1.18 1.78 -20.73
N GLU A 176 1.50 0.49 -20.64
CA GLU A 176 1.32 -0.40 -21.77
C GLU A 176 -0.18 -0.40 -22.10
N GLU A 177 -0.52 -0.07 -23.34
CA GLU A 177 -1.90 -0.20 -23.81
C GLU A 177 -2.30 -1.68 -23.70
N PRO A 178 -3.49 -1.98 -23.14
CA PRO A 178 -4.04 -3.33 -23.19
C PRO A 178 -4.02 -3.84 -24.63
N GLY A 179 -3.37 -4.99 -24.88
CA GLY A 179 -3.21 -5.56 -26.21
C GLY A 179 -1.83 -5.37 -26.87
N ALA A 180 -0.90 -4.62 -26.27
CA ALA A 180 0.50 -4.60 -26.68
C ALA A 180 1.25 -5.81 -26.11
N ALA A 181 0.84 -7.02 -26.48
CA ALA A 181 1.69 -8.19 -26.31
C ALA A 181 3.02 -7.90 -27.04
N GLY A 182 4.13 -8.02 -26.31
CA GLY A 182 5.46 -7.68 -26.80
C GLY A 182 5.79 -8.37 -28.12
N ASP A 183 6.40 -7.60 -29.02
CA ASP A 183 6.93 -7.95 -30.34
C ASP A 183 8.15 -8.91 -30.27
N SER A 184 8.14 -9.87 -29.34
CA SER A 184 9.16 -10.91 -29.23
C SER A 184 8.51 -12.29 -29.37
N ASP A 185 8.37 -12.70 -30.63
CA ASP A 185 7.93 -14.00 -31.14
C ASP A 185 8.34 -15.22 -30.27
N PRO A 186 7.45 -16.23 -30.20
CA PRO A 186 7.53 -17.26 -31.23
C PRO A 186 6.19 -17.51 -31.93
N GLU A 187 6.17 -17.22 -33.24
CA GLU A 187 5.21 -17.67 -34.25
C GLU A 187 3.73 -17.42 -33.91
N VAL A 188 3.29 -16.18 -34.13
CA VAL A 188 1.86 -15.91 -34.35
C VAL A 188 1.47 -16.51 -35.71
N SER A 189 0.85 -17.69 -35.69
CA SER A 189 0.17 -18.24 -36.85
C SER A 189 -0.90 -17.26 -37.33
N ALA A 190 -0.83 -16.89 -38.61
CA ALA A 190 -1.75 -15.98 -39.28
C ALA A 190 -3.07 -16.67 -39.67
N ASP A 191 -3.68 -17.41 -38.74
CA ASP A 191 -5.08 -17.81 -38.81
C ASP A 191 -5.86 -17.13 -37.67
N GLY A 192 -7.06 -16.66 -37.97
CA GLY A 192 -7.92 -15.93 -37.04
C GLY A 192 -8.48 -16.82 -35.92
N GLY A 193 -7.61 -17.37 -35.09
CA GLY A 193 -7.95 -18.16 -33.92
C GLY A 193 -8.58 -17.28 -32.85
N ASP A 194 -9.83 -17.56 -32.56
CA ASP A 194 -10.56 -17.14 -31.36
C ASP A 194 -9.78 -17.64 -30.13
N ALA A 195 -8.79 -16.86 -29.67
CA ALA A 195 -8.05 -17.17 -28.46
C ALA A 195 -9.05 -17.07 -27.30
N THR A 196 -9.55 -18.22 -26.84
CA THR A 196 -10.45 -18.29 -25.70
C THR A 196 -9.73 -17.74 -24.48
N LEU A 197 -9.95 -16.46 -24.19
CA LEU A 197 -9.40 -15.80 -23.02
C LEU A 197 -9.93 -16.49 -21.75
N PRO A 198 -9.11 -16.61 -20.69
CA PRO A 198 -9.55 -17.27 -19.48
C PRO A 198 -10.69 -16.47 -18.83
N ASP A 199 -11.79 -17.15 -18.53
CA ASP A 199 -12.96 -16.61 -17.83
C ASP A 199 -13.27 -17.50 -16.61
N ASP A 200 -13.14 -16.95 -15.41
CA ASP A 200 -13.39 -17.65 -14.15
C ASP A 200 -14.78 -17.26 -13.63
N ASP A 201 -15.72 -18.22 -13.67
CA ASP A 201 -17.10 -18.09 -13.18
C ASP A 201 -17.21 -17.47 -11.77
N ASN A 202 -16.14 -17.58 -10.97
CA ASN A 202 -16.08 -17.14 -9.58
C ASN A 202 -15.61 -15.68 -9.42
N LYS A 203 -15.21 -15.03 -10.52
CA LYS A 203 -14.88 -13.60 -10.59
C LYS A 203 -16.05 -12.79 -11.15
N LEU A 204 -15.89 -11.46 -11.16
CA LEU A 204 -16.88 -10.54 -11.72
C LEU A 204 -16.47 -10.14 -13.12
N GLY A 205 -17.41 -10.08 -14.06
CA GLY A 205 -17.12 -9.83 -15.47
C GLY A 205 -16.45 -11.05 -16.14
N PRO A 206 -15.82 -10.87 -17.32
CA PRO A 206 -15.08 -11.91 -18.06
C PRO A 206 -13.70 -12.22 -17.43
N ALA A 207 -13.50 -11.92 -16.15
CA ALA A 207 -12.19 -11.97 -15.52
C ALA A 207 -11.74 -13.41 -15.28
N GLY A 208 -10.48 -13.72 -15.57
CA GLY A 208 -9.91 -15.05 -15.42
C GLY A 208 -8.40 -15.05 -15.30
N VAL A 209 -7.82 -16.22 -15.02
CA VAL A 209 -6.37 -16.40 -15.01
C VAL A 209 -6.01 -17.82 -15.40
N GLU A 210 -5.06 -17.96 -16.29
CA GLU A 210 -4.46 -19.22 -16.69
C GLU A 210 -2.95 -19.16 -16.46
N THR A 211 -2.32 -20.30 -16.24
CA THR A 211 -0.86 -20.40 -16.17
C THR A 211 -0.45 -21.65 -16.94
N ALA A 212 0.30 -21.44 -18.01
CA ALA A 212 0.82 -22.51 -18.85
C ALA A 212 1.96 -23.28 -18.15
N ASP A 213 2.32 -24.45 -18.68
CA ASP A 213 3.33 -25.34 -18.10
C ASP A 213 4.74 -24.74 -18.05
N ASP A 214 5.04 -23.81 -18.97
CA ASP A 214 6.29 -23.05 -19.01
C ASP A 214 6.33 -21.88 -18.00
N GLY A 215 5.22 -21.64 -17.30
CA GLY A 215 5.07 -20.57 -16.30
C GLY A 215 4.56 -19.25 -16.85
N ALA A 216 4.22 -19.16 -18.14
CA ALA A 216 3.52 -18.00 -18.71
C ALA A 216 2.12 -17.85 -18.09
N VAL A 217 1.75 -16.62 -17.77
CA VAL A 217 0.48 -16.27 -17.12
C VAL A 217 -0.32 -15.37 -18.04
N THR A 218 -1.52 -15.80 -18.40
CA THR A 218 -2.52 -14.97 -19.08
C THR A 218 -3.61 -14.61 -18.08
N ARG A 219 -3.87 -13.32 -17.91
CA ARG A 219 -4.86 -12.81 -16.96
C ARG A 219 -5.82 -11.88 -17.66
N VAL A 220 -7.09 -11.97 -17.33
CA VAL A 220 -8.14 -11.06 -17.81
C VAL A 220 -8.75 -10.32 -16.63
N ASP A 221 -8.88 -9.00 -16.75
CA ASP A 221 -9.54 -8.17 -15.73
C ASP A 221 -11.06 -8.14 -15.89
N ARG A 222 -11.74 -7.44 -14.98
CA ARG A 222 -13.20 -7.31 -14.98
C ARG A 222 -13.75 -6.57 -16.21
N ASP A 223 -12.94 -5.76 -16.88
CA ASP A 223 -13.35 -5.00 -18.05
C ASP A 223 -13.03 -5.73 -19.36
N GLY A 224 -12.38 -6.90 -19.28
CA GLY A 224 -12.03 -7.75 -20.42
C GLY A 224 -10.63 -7.50 -20.98
N ASN A 225 -9.81 -6.68 -20.32
CA ASN A 225 -8.43 -6.46 -20.74
C ASN A 225 -7.56 -7.65 -20.35
N ASP A 226 -6.69 -8.10 -21.25
CA ASP A 226 -5.76 -9.20 -21.00
C ASP A 226 -4.33 -8.71 -20.68
N TYR A 227 -3.59 -9.56 -19.95
CA TYR A 227 -2.24 -9.30 -19.45
C TYR A 227 -1.42 -10.59 -19.51
N GLY A 228 -0.30 -10.57 -20.23
CA GLY A 228 0.67 -11.66 -20.33
C GLY A 228 1.94 -11.37 -19.52
N TYR A 229 2.40 -12.31 -18.69
CA TYR A 229 3.66 -12.18 -17.92
C TYR A 229 4.15 -13.51 -17.36
N THR A 230 5.35 -13.53 -16.78
CA THR A 230 5.85 -14.68 -16.01
C THR A 230 6.02 -14.33 -14.53
N ARG A 231 6.03 -15.35 -13.67
CA ARG A 231 6.41 -15.19 -12.26
C ARG A 231 7.93 -15.36 -12.05
N GLY A 232 8.76 -15.25 -13.09
CA GLY A 232 10.23 -15.33 -13.00
C GLY A 232 10.85 -14.15 -12.23
N GLY A 233 12.14 -14.16 -11.88
CA GLY A 233 12.77 -13.04 -11.16
C GLY A 233 12.66 -13.07 -9.62
N TYR A 234 12.50 -14.25 -9.03
CA TYR A 234 12.32 -14.44 -7.59
C TYR A 234 13.43 -13.83 -6.72
N LEU A 235 14.70 -13.95 -7.14
CA LEU A 235 15.82 -13.44 -6.35
C LEU A 235 15.84 -11.91 -6.29
N GLU A 236 15.58 -11.26 -7.43
CA GLU A 236 15.49 -9.79 -7.50
C GLU A 236 14.33 -9.29 -6.64
N ARG A 237 13.15 -9.91 -6.75
CA ARG A 237 12.01 -9.55 -5.92
C ARG A 237 12.25 -9.82 -4.45
N PHE A 238 12.82 -10.97 -4.09
CA PHE A 238 13.15 -11.25 -2.69
C PHE A 238 14.08 -10.18 -2.12
N ALA A 239 15.15 -9.81 -2.83
CA ALA A 239 16.08 -8.78 -2.37
C ALA A 239 15.39 -7.41 -2.17
N ASN A 240 14.63 -6.95 -3.16
CA ASN A 240 13.94 -5.66 -3.08
C ASN A 240 12.86 -5.63 -1.99
N TYR A 241 12.05 -6.69 -1.86
CA TYR A 241 11.02 -6.80 -0.82
C TYR A 241 11.61 -7.03 0.57
N SER A 242 12.83 -7.58 0.68
CA SER A 242 13.55 -7.69 1.96
C SER A 242 13.98 -6.31 2.44
N ILE A 243 14.62 -5.51 1.58
CA ILE A 243 15.03 -4.13 1.88
C ILE A 243 13.80 -3.28 2.20
N GLY A 244 12.78 -3.35 1.33
CA GLY A 244 11.53 -2.63 1.52
C GLY A 244 10.79 -3.07 2.79
N GLY A 245 10.88 -4.36 3.15
CA GLY A 245 10.33 -4.90 4.39
C GLY A 245 10.97 -4.26 5.63
N VAL A 246 12.30 -4.10 5.67
CA VAL A 246 12.99 -3.41 6.78
C VAL A 246 12.44 -1.99 6.96
N PHE A 247 12.32 -1.23 5.87
CA PHE A 247 11.78 0.13 5.94
C PHE A 247 10.29 0.15 6.28
N GLN A 248 9.50 -0.81 5.79
CA GLN A 248 8.08 -0.92 6.13
C GLN A 248 7.90 -1.16 7.63
N GLY A 249 8.72 -2.02 8.24
CA GLY A 249 8.72 -2.23 9.68
C GLY A 249 9.18 -0.99 10.44
N LEU A 250 10.29 -0.39 10.02
CA LEU A 250 10.91 0.75 10.69
C LEU A 250 10.02 2.00 10.67
N ALA A 251 9.51 2.35 9.50
CA ALA A 251 8.93 3.66 9.20
C ALA A 251 7.53 3.61 8.58
N GLY A 252 7.02 2.41 8.26
CA GLY A 252 5.71 2.24 7.64
C GLY A 252 5.68 2.43 6.12
N PHE A 253 6.82 2.60 5.42
CA PHE A 253 6.85 2.57 3.95
C PHE A 253 8.13 1.88 3.47
N GLY A 254 8.19 1.52 2.19
CA GLY A 254 9.38 1.01 1.52
C GLY A 254 9.11 -0.27 0.73
N VAL A 255 8.30 -1.19 1.29
CA VAL A 255 7.96 -2.44 0.60
C VAL A 255 7.09 -2.19 -0.62
N GLY A 256 6.24 -1.16 -0.57
CA GLY A 256 5.37 -0.80 -1.70
C GLY A 256 6.15 -0.17 -2.85
N GLU A 257 7.01 0.79 -2.54
CA GLU A 257 7.79 1.57 -3.50
C GLU A 257 8.78 0.66 -4.23
N LEU A 258 9.62 -0.05 -3.47
CA LEU A 258 10.59 -0.99 -4.03
C LEU A 258 9.89 -2.19 -4.68
N GLY A 259 8.72 -2.56 -4.16
CA GLY A 259 7.95 -3.70 -4.63
C GLY A 259 7.42 -3.53 -6.05
N ILE A 260 6.86 -2.36 -6.37
CA ILE A 260 6.42 -2.05 -7.74
C ILE A 260 7.60 -2.03 -8.69
N ILE A 261 8.68 -1.32 -8.35
CA ILE A 261 9.86 -1.21 -9.20
C ILE A 261 10.41 -2.60 -9.50
N SER A 262 10.47 -3.46 -8.49
CA SER A 262 10.94 -4.84 -8.67
C SER A 262 10.02 -5.68 -9.54
N MET A 263 8.70 -5.47 -9.50
CA MET A 263 7.75 -6.20 -10.34
C MET A 263 7.86 -5.76 -11.80
N LEU A 264 7.95 -4.45 -12.05
CA LEU A 264 8.12 -3.89 -13.39
C LEU A 264 9.43 -4.31 -14.04
N ARG A 265 10.52 -4.33 -13.27
CA ARG A 265 11.83 -4.84 -13.74
C ARG A 265 11.83 -6.33 -14.05
N THR A 266 10.88 -7.08 -13.50
CA THR A 266 10.65 -8.50 -13.80
C THR A 266 9.46 -8.70 -14.74
N GLU A 267 9.14 -7.69 -15.55
CA GLU A 267 8.16 -7.76 -16.66
C GLU A 267 6.73 -8.12 -16.20
N VAL A 268 6.34 -7.70 -14.99
CA VAL A 268 4.94 -7.77 -14.55
C VAL A 268 4.22 -6.50 -15.02
N PRO A 269 3.09 -6.61 -15.75
CA PRO A 269 2.33 -5.47 -16.25
C PRO A 269 1.93 -4.50 -15.15
N VAL A 270 1.98 -3.20 -15.46
CA VAL A 270 1.82 -2.11 -14.48
C VAL A 270 0.56 -2.29 -13.62
N ARG A 271 -0.60 -2.54 -14.22
CA ARG A 271 -1.87 -2.69 -13.49
C ARG A 271 -1.89 -3.92 -12.58
N VAL A 272 -1.27 -5.01 -13.01
CA VAL A 272 -1.13 -6.25 -12.22
C VAL A 272 -0.15 -6.04 -11.08
N ALA A 273 0.96 -5.35 -11.35
CA ALA A 273 1.95 -4.98 -10.34
C ALA A 273 1.31 -4.10 -9.25
N ILE A 274 0.58 -3.04 -9.63
CA ILE A 274 -0.15 -2.17 -8.69
C ILE A 274 -1.11 -2.99 -7.83
N GLY A 275 -2.01 -3.79 -8.43
CA GLY A 275 -2.99 -4.57 -7.68
C GLY A 275 -2.34 -5.60 -6.74
N THR A 276 -1.30 -6.29 -7.22
CA THR A 276 -0.55 -7.27 -6.43
C THR A 276 0.19 -6.62 -5.27
N ASN A 277 0.77 -5.43 -5.49
CA ASN A 277 1.50 -4.68 -4.47
C ASN A 277 0.61 -4.28 -3.30
N HIS A 278 -0.64 -3.89 -3.57
CA HIS A 278 -1.59 -3.53 -2.52
C HIS A 278 -1.80 -4.64 -1.49
N ILE A 279 -1.85 -5.92 -1.90
CA ILE A 279 -1.93 -7.03 -0.95
C ILE A 279 -0.67 -7.11 -0.09
N VAL A 280 0.51 -6.95 -0.71
CA VAL A 280 1.77 -7.05 0.02
C VAL A 280 1.86 -5.94 1.05
N VAL A 281 1.67 -4.68 0.63
CA VAL A 281 1.72 -3.51 1.50
C VAL A 281 0.66 -3.58 2.60
N ALA A 282 -0.59 -3.92 2.29
CA ALA A 282 -1.64 -4.05 3.30
C ALA A 282 -1.26 -5.08 4.39
N THR A 283 -0.77 -6.25 3.96
CA THR A 283 -0.43 -7.33 4.89
C THR A 283 0.77 -6.99 5.75
N THR A 284 1.82 -6.40 5.16
CA THR A 284 3.02 -6.00 5.88
C THR A 284 2.80 -4.78 6.78
N ALA A 285 1.94 -3.83 6.40
CA ALA A 285 1.55 -2.71 7.25
C ALA A 285 0.76 -3.16 8.48
N VAL A 286 -0.17 -4.10 8.32
CA VAL A 286 -0.88 -4.73 9.45
C VAL A 286 0.12 -5.46 10.36
N LEU A 287 1.05 -6.22 9.78
CA LEU A 287 2.08 -6.91 10.55
C LEU A 287 2.99 -5.94 11.30
N ALA A 288 3.47 -4.88 10.65
CA ALA A 288 4.28 -3.84 11.28
C ALA A 288 3.50 -3.18 12.43
N SER A 289 2.23 -2.83 12.22
CA SER A 289 1.35 -2.27 13.25
C SER A 289 1.22 -3.20 14.46
N LEU A 290 1.06 -4.51 14.24
CA LEU A 290 1.01 -5.49 15.33
C LEU A 290 2.34 -5.56 16.10
N VAL A 291 3.48 -5.51 15.40
CA VAL A 291 4.79 -5.51 16.07
C VAL A 291 5.02 -4.21 16.84
N HIS A 292 4.59 -3.05 16.31
CA HIS A 292 4.65 -1.77 17.02
C HIS A 292 3.80 -1.80 18.29
N VAL A 293 2.59 -2.35 18.23
CA VAL A 293 1.68 -2.43 19.39
C VAL A 293 2.13 -3.48 20.42
N PHE A 294 2.54 -4.67 19.99
CA PHE A 294 2.77 -5.80 20.89
C PHE A 294 4.25 -6.17 21.09
N GLY A 295 5.13 -5.73 20.20
CA GLY A 295 6.54 -6.11 20.16
C GLY A 295 7.43 -5.34 21.13
N GLY A 296 7.03 -4.14 21.57
CA GLY A 296 7.84 -3.32 22.48
C GLY A 296 8.14 -4.01 23.81
N GLY A 297 7.19 -4.81 24.33
CA GLY A 297 7.38 -5.60 25.56
C GLY A 297 8.31 -6.81 25.41
N LEU A 298 8.67 -7.20 24.18
CA LEU A 298 9.55 -8.34 23.90
C LEU A 298 11.04 -7.95 23.82
N VAL A 299 11.35 -6.65 23.75
CA VAL A 299 12.72 -6.14 23.61
C VAL A 299 13.15 -5.50 24.94
N PRO A 300 14.13 -6.08 25.67
CA PRO A 300 14.61 -5.50 26.92
C PRO A 300 15.18 -4.09 26.72
N GLY A 301 14.64 -3.08 27.43
CA GLY A 301 15.08 -1.68 27.33
C GLY A 301 14.49 -0.90 26.16
N ALA A 302 13.59 -1.50 25.37
CA ALA A 302 12.82 -0.78 24.36
C ALA A 302 11.78 0.17 24.98
N HIS A 303 11.51 1.27 24.29
CA HIS A 303 10.32 2.07 24.56
C HIS A 303 9.07 1.24 24.21
N SER A 304 8.22 0.96 25.20
CA SER A 304 6.92 0.33 24.94
C SER A 304 5.96 1.37 24.38
N ILE A 305 5.38 1.09 23.21
CA ILE A 305 4.29 1.89 22.67
C ILE A 305 3.04 1.64 23.51
N ASP A 306 2.63 2.65 24.28
CA ASP A 306 1.36 2.63 25.00
C ASP A 306 0.20 2.98 24.04
N LEU A 307 -0.91 2.24 24.12
CA LEU A 307 -2.14 2.62 23.43
C LEU A 307 -2.62 4.00 23.86
N ALA A 308 -2.33 4.41 25.11
CA ALA A 308 -2.69 5.74 25.63
C ALA A 308 -2.00 6.90 24.91
N SER A 309 -0.84 6.68 24.28
CA SER A 309 -0.15 7.71 23.50
C SER A 309 -0.54 7.73 22.02
N THR A 310 -1.55 6.95 21.62
CA THR A 310 -2.09 7.00 20.26
C THR A 310 -2.92 8.26 20.06
N PRO A 311 -2.72 9.05 18.99
CA PRO A 311 -3.51 10.24 18.71
C PRO A 311 -4.90 9.87 18.17
N TRP A 312 -5.79 9.42 19.05
CA TRP A 312 -7.12 8.93 18.69
C TRP A 312 -7.95 9.97 17.93
N ASN A 313 -7.87 11.25 18.30
CA ASN A 313 -8.49 12.37 17.59
C ASN A 313 -8.01 12.55 16.14
N MET A 314 -6.80 12.11 15.79
CA MET A 314 -6.33 12.10 14.40
C MET A 314 -6.84 10.86 13.67
N VAL A 315 -6.66 9.66 14.24
CA VAL A 315 -6.91 8.41 13.52
C VAL A 315 -8.40 8.14 13.24
N VAL A 316 -9.31 8.71 14.02
CA VAL A 316 -10.76 8.65 13.71
C VAL A 316 -11.12 9.37 12.41
N TRP A 317 -10.31 10.32 11.96
CA TRP A 317 -10.51 11.01 10.68
C TRP A 317 -9.68 10.41 9.56
N THR A 318 -8.45 9.98 9.84
CA THR A 318 -7.57 9.44 8.80
C THR A 318 -7.98 8.03 8.36
N VAL A 319 -8.46 7.16 9.26
CA VAL A 319 -8.86 5.78 8.91
C VAL A 319 -10.04 5.74 7.92
N PRO A 320 -11.19 6.41 8.17
CA PRO A 320 -12.26 6.46 7.18
C PRO A 320 -11.82 7.13 5.87
N ALA A 321 -10.95 8.14 5.96
CA ALA A 321 -10.42 8.86 4.82
C ALA A 321 -9.58 7.94 3.90
N THR A 322 -8.65 7.18 4.46
CA THR A 322 -7.80 6.28 3.66
C THR A 322 -8.58 5.10 3.09
N VAL A 323 -9.56 4.56 3.84
CA VAL A 323 -10.48 3.53 3.33
C VAL A 323 -11.23 4.05 2.10
N THR A 324 -11.76 5.27 2.20
CA THR A 324 -12.49 5.93 1.12
C THR A 324 -11.59 6.14 -0.10
N GLY A 325 -10.41 6.73 0.08
CA GLY A 325 -9.46 6.94 -1.01
C GLY A 325 -9.00 5.63 -1.67
N GLY A 326 -8.86 4.55 -0.90
CA GLY A 326 -8.56 3.21 -1.43
C GLY A 326 -9.67 2.64 -2.32
N GLN A 327 -10.93 2.91 -2.02
CA GLN A 327 -12.05 2.49 -2.90
C GLN A 327 -12.14 3.34 -4.18
N ILE A 328 -11.73 4.60 -4.12
CA ILE A 328 -11.75 5.52 -5.27
C ILE A 328 -10.62 5.20 -6.25
N ALA A 329 -9.46 4.75 -5.75
CA ALA A 329 -8.23 4.60 -6.54
C ALA A 329 -8.35 3.77 -7.82
N PRO A 330 -8.99 2.58 -7.86
CA PRO A 330 -9.12 1.82 -9.10
C PRO A 330 -9.81 2.60 -10.23
N TYR A 331 -10.82 3.41 -9.89
CA TYR A 331 -11.56 4.23 -10.86
C TYR A 331 -10.74 5.43 -11.37
N VAL A 332 -9.81 5.92 -10.55
CA VAL A 332 -8.95 7.06 -10.91
C VAL A 332 -7.72 6.60 -11.69
N SER A 333 -7.22 5.38 -11.42
CA SER A 333 -6.08 4.79 -12.15
C SER A 333 -6.33 4.62 -13.65
N THR A 334 -7.59 4.49 -14.06
CA THR A 334 -7.95 4.42 -15.48
C THR A 334 -7.97 5.79 -16.16
N ALA A 335 -7.98 6.89 -15.40
CA ALA A 335 -8.15 8.25 -15.92
C ALA A 335 -6.89 9.13 -15.82
N LEU A 336 -5.86 8.73 -15.05
CA LEU A 336 -4.66 9.53 -14.83
C LEU A 336 -3.45 9.05 -15.63
N ASP A 337 -2.66 10.02 -16.09
CA ASP A 337 -1.34 9.79 -16.68
C ASP A 337 -0.32 9.43 -15.59
N THR A 338 0.20 8.19 -15.63
CA THR A 338 1.15 7.69 -14.63
C THR A 338 2.46 8.46 -14.63
N GLY A 339 2.86 9.02 -15.78
CA GLY A 339 4.06 9.86 -15.89
C GLY A 339 3.99 11.13 -15.03
N THR A 340 2.82 11.75 -14.97
CA THR A 340 2.57 12.96 -14.16
C THR A 340 2.62 12.63 -12.67
N ILE A 341 1.97 11.55 -12.24
CA ILE A 341 2.00 11.13 -10.83
C ILE A 341 3.42 10.74 -10.41
N LYS A 342 4.13 10.00 -11.26
CA LYS A 342 5.53 9.61 -11.04
C LYS A 342 6.40 10.84 -10.77
N LYS A 343 6.30 11.88 -11.62
CA LYS A 343 7.07 13.13 -11.45
C LYS A 343 6.71 13.85 -10.15
N PHE A 344 5.41 13.94 -9.83
CA PHE A 344 4.93 14.60 -8.62
C PHE A 344 5.43 13.89 -7.34
N VAL A 345 5.18 12.59 -7.23
CA VAL A 345 5.55 11.78 -6.05
C VAL A 345 7.08 11.68 -5.92
N GLY A 346 7.79 11.48 -7.03
CA GLY A 346 9.25 11.42 -7.04
C GLY A 346 9.88 12.75 -6.59
N GLY A 347 9.36 13.87 -7.09
CA GLY A 347 9.79 15.21 -6.69
C GLY A 347 9.50 15.49 -5.21
N LEU A 348 8.32 15.10 -4.73
CA LEU A 348 7.95 15.19 -3.33
C LEU A 348 8.96 14.43 -2.45
N PHE A 349 9.23 13.15 -2.75
CA PHE A 349 10.19 12.34 -1.99
C PHE A 349 11.61 12.95 -1.94
N ALA A 350 12.08 13.56 -3.03
CA ALA A 350 13.38 14.22 -3.06
C ALA A 350 13.44 15.41 -2.09
N VAL A 351 12.41 16.27 -2.11
CA VAL A 351 12.31 17.43 -1.21
C VAL A 351 12.31 16.99 0.26
N ILE A 352 11.55 15.94 0.56
CA ILE A 352 11.41 15.43 1.92
C ILE A 352 12.70 14.81 2.41
N ALA A 353 13.36 14.02 1.56
CA ALA A 353 14.64 13.40 1.91
C ALA A 353 15.67 14.46 2.32
N VAL A 354 15.75 15.57 1.57
CA VAL A 354 16.63 16.71 1.91
C VAL A 354 16.28 17.26 3.29
N ALA A 355 15.00 17.50 3.56
CA ALA A 355 14.58 18.07 4.83
C ALA A 355 14.80 17.13 6.04
N LEU A 356 14.62 15.82 5.86
CA LEU A 356 14.94 14.83 6.89
C LEU A 356 16.44 14.76 7.18
N PHE A 357 17.30 14.92 6.18
CA PHE A 357 18.74 15.03 6.41
C PHE A 357 19.10 16.28 7.19
N LEU A 358 18.43 17.42 6.93
CA LEU A 358 18.64 18.64 7.71
C LEU A 358 18.27 18.42 9.18
N MET A 359 17.10 17.86 9.45
CA MET A 359 16.64 17.51 10.81
C MET A 359 17.61 16.55 11.51
N ALA A 360 18.09 15.52 10.81
CA ALA A 360 19.07 14.58 11.35
C ALA A 360 20.41 15.23 11.76
N THR A 361 20.79 16.33 11.11
CA THR A 361 22.01 17.10 11.43
C THR A 361 21.80 18.21 12.47
N GLY A 362 20.60 18.31 13.06
CA GLY A 362 20.24 19.38 14.00
C GLY A 362 19.95 20.72 13.31
N GLY A 363 19.71 20.71 12.00
CA GLY A 363 19.24 21.85 11.22
C GLY A 363 17.72 21.85 11.19
N VAL A 364 17.12 22.76 11.98
CA VAL A 364 15.68 22.91 12.27
C VAL A 364 15.17 21.93 13.33
#